data_AF-A0AAW0A9C6-F1
#
_entry.id   AF-A0AAW0A9C6-F1
#
_cell.length_a   1.000
_cell.length_b   1.000
_cell.length_c   1.000
_cell.angle_alpha   90.00
_cell.angle_beta   90.00
_cell.angle_gamma   90.00
#
_symmetry.space_group_name_H-M   'P 1'
#
loop_
_entity.id
_entity.type
_entity.pdbx_description
1 polymer ?
#
loop_
_entity_poly.entity_id
_entity_poly.type
_entity_poly.pdbx_seq_one_letter_code
_entity_poly.pdbx_strand_id
1 'polypeptide(L)'
;MANTTTNTIRVHRAYFAGNEPSQTGMVVETTVLNGAYMFWVGMCSSEEEKDTAVETGKLGRDWACAMPPNATHGDVVVASG
;
A
#
# COMPACT_ATOMS: atom_id res chain seq x y z
N MET A 1 2.48 -12.93 -27.86
CA MET A 1 3.62 -12.40 -27.09
C MET A 1 3.14 -12.21 -25.66
N ALA A 2 3.58 -13.05 -24.73
CA ALA A 2 3.19 -12.93 -23.32
C ALA A 2 3.91 -11.72 -22.72
N ASN A 3 3.15 -10.75 -22.23
CA ASN A 3 3.69 -9.59 -21.55
C ASN A 3 4.14 -10.06 -20.15
N THR A 4 5.44 -10.23 -19.95
CA THR A 4 6.01 -10.64 -18.66
C THR A 4 5.91 -9.47 -17.70
N THR A 5 4.77 -9.32 -17.01
CA THR A 5 4.58 -8.30 -16.00
C THR A 5 5.44 -8.66 -14.79
N THR A 6 6.53 -7.94 -14.56
CA THR A 6 7.33 -8.08 -13.33
C THR A 6 6.47 -7.68 -12.13
N ASN A 7 6.36 -8.56 -11.13
CA ASN A 7 5.57 -8.32 -9.91
C ASN A 7 6.35 -7.37 -8.98
N THR A 8 6.40 -6.08 -9.32
CA THR A 8 7.11 -5.07 -8.53
C THR A 8 6.14 -4.40 -7.57
N ILE A 9 6.29 -4.66 -6.27
CA ILE A 9 5.63 -3.88 -5.22
C ILE A 9 6.27 -2.51 -5.17
N ARG A 10 5.46 -1.44 -5.25
CA ARG A 10 5.92 -0.06 -5.06
C ARG A 10 5.15 0.58 -3.93
N VAL A 11 5.84 1.27 -3.04
CA VAL A 11 5.23 2.02 -1.94
C VAL A 11 5.53 3.49 -2.15
N HIS A 12 4.48 4.31 -2.14
CA HIS A 12 4.57 5.76 -2.25
C HIS A 12 3.88 6.40 -1.06
N ARG A 13 4.45 7.47 -0.50
CA ARG A 13 3.80 8.26 0.55
C ARG A 13 3.62 9.69 0.10
N ALA A 14 2.46 10.26 0.39
CA ALA A 14 2.16 11.67 0.18
C ALA A 14 1.62 12.28 1.48
N TYR A 15 2.11 13.46 1.84
CA TYR A 15 1.58 14.26 2.94
C TYR A 15 0.59 15.29 2.40
N PHE A 16 -0.49 15.49 3.13
CA PHE A 16 -1.52 16.48 2.86
C PHE A 16 -1.69 17.34 4.11
N ALA A 17 -1.32 18.60 4.03
CA ALA A 17 -1.53 19.56 5.11
C ALA A 17 -3.02 19.83 5.32
N GLY A 18 -3.42 20.11 6.57
CA GLY A 18 -4.75 20.64 6.87
C GLY A 18 -4.92 22.02 6.23
N ASN A 19 -6.13 22.33 5.75
CA ASN A 19 -6.41 23.64 5.13
C ASN A 19 -6.73 24.73 6.16
N GLU A 20 -6.95 24.34 7.42
CA GLU A 20 -7.29 25.23 8.53
C GLU A 20 -6.50 24.85 9.78
N PRO A 21 -6.28 25.79 10.74
CA PRO A 21 -5.55 25.50 11.98
C PRO A 21 -6.19 24.39 12.85
N SER A 22 -7.49 24.15 12.70
CA SER A 22 -8.22 23.10 13.39
C SER A 22 -8.14 21.73 12.69
N GLN A 23 -7.59 21.65 11.48
CA GLN A 23 -7.45 20.41 10.72
C GLN A 23 -6.05 19.83 10.91
N THR A 24 -5.97 18.59 11.39
CA THR A 24 -4.72 17.82 11.40
C THR A 24 -4.36 17.39 9.98
N GLY A 25 -3.08 17.43 9.66
CA GLY A 25 -2.58 16.90 8.39
C GLY A 25 -2.75 15.38 8.31
N MET A 26 -2.55 14.83 7.12
CA MET A 26 -2.66 13.41 6.90
C MET A 26 -1.60 12.90 5.94
N VAL A 27 -1.27 11.62 6.08
CA VAL A 27 -0.44 10.89 5.13
C VAL A 27 -1.27 9.85 4.44
N VAL A 28 -1.09 9.73 3.13
CA VAL A 28 -1.55 8.58 2.36
C VAL A 28 -0.34 7.78 1.91
N GLU A 29 -0.24 6.53 2.34
CA GLU A 29 0.65 5.54 1.76
C GLU A 29 -0.11 4.72 0.73
N THR A 30 0.40 4.68 -0.49
CA THR A 30 -0.12 3.89 -1.59
C THR A 30 0.84 2.75 -1.88
N THR A 31 0.36 1.52 -1.69
CA THR A 31 1.04 0.32 -2.19
C THR A 31 0.44 -0.05 -3.54
N VAL A 32 1.27 -0.08 -4.58
CA VAL A 32 0.88 -0.45 -5.95
C VAL A 32 1.41 -1.85 -6.25
N LEU A 33 0.50 -2.72 -6.68
CA LEU A 33 0.81 -4.13 -6.92
C LEU A 33 -0.12 -4.71 -8.00
N ASN A 34 0.44 -5.18 -9.12
CA ASN A 34 -0.30 -5.82 -10.23
C ASN A 34 -1.56 -5.06 -10.71
N GLY A 35 -1.50 -3.72 -10.77
CA GLY A 35 -2.64 -2.89 -11.18
C GLY A 35 -3.72 -2.71 -10.09
N ALA A 36 -3.53 -3.31 -8.92
CA ALA A 36 -4.26 -2.98 -7.72
C ALA A 36 -3.52 -1.90 -6.92
N TYR A 37 -4.31 -1.09 -6.21
CA TYR A 37 -3.85 -0.03 -5.34
C TYR A 37 -4.41 -0.26 -3.96
N MET A 38 -3.56 -0.06 -2.96
CA MET A 38 -3.96 -0.13 -1.57
C MET A 38 -3.53 1.14 -0.88
N PHE A 39 -4.46 1.73 -0.14
CA PHE A 39 -4.27 3.02 0.49
C PHE A 39 -4.31 2.86 2.01
N TRP A 40 -3.26 3.34 2.66
CA TRP A 40 -3.24 3.56 4.09
C TRP A 40 -3.33 5.04 4.38
N VAL A 41 -4.12 5.39 5.38
CA VAL A 41 -4.31 6.77 5.78
C VAL A 41 -3.95 6.93 7.24
N GLY A 42 -2.94 7.76 7.51
CA GLY A 42 -2.52 8.15 8.85
C GLY A 42 -2.80 9.63 9.09
N MET A 43 -3.07 10.01 10.34
CA MET A 43 -3.09 11.41 10.75
C MET A 43 -1.69 11.80 11.21
N CYS A 44 -1.24 13.00 10.86
CA CYS A 44 0.04 13.54 11.34
C CYS A 44 -0.01 15.06 11.47
N SER A 45 0.78 15.59 12.40
CA SER A 45 0.81 17.02 12.68
C SER A 45 1.70 17.77 11.70
N SER A 46 2.65 17.08 11.06
CA SER A 46 3.61 17.66 10.12
C SER A 46 4.11 16.66 9.07
N GLU A 47 4.85 17.14 8.07
CA GLU A 47 5.41 16.29 7.00
C GLU A 47 6.56 15.42 7.50
N GLU A 48 7.30 15.85 8.51
CA GLU A 48 8.43 15.10 9.07
C GLU A 48 7.97 13.80 9.75
N GLU A 49 6.73 13.78 10.24
CA GLU A 49 6.11 12.61 10.85
C GLU A 49 5.66 11.58 9.80
N LYS A 50 5.80 11.88 8.50
CA LYS A 50 5.11 11.14 7.45
C LYS A 50 5.46 9.65 7.38
N ASP A 51 6.72 9.32 7.64
CA ASP A 51 7.19 7.94 7.57
C ASP A 51 6.73 7.08 8.75
N THR A 52 6.46 7.70 9.91
CA THR A 52 5.99 7.01 11.11
C THR A 52 4.47 7.10 11.30
N ALA A 53 3.83 8.11 10.71
CA ALA A 53 2.39 8.37 10.82
C ALA A 53 1.53 7.16 10.44
N VAL A 54 1.92 6.45 9.37
CA VAL A 54 1.24 5.22 8.92
C VAL A 54 1.39 4.10 9.95
N GLU A 55 2.54 3.99 10.61
CA GLU A 55 2.81 2.98 11.65
C GLU A 55 2.05 3.24 12.97
N THR A 56 1.70 4.51 13.22
CA THR A 56 0.92 4.96 14.39
C THR A 56 -0.60 4.86 14.21
N GLY A 57 -1.07 4.57 12.99
CA GLY A 57 -2.48 4.43 12.68
C GLY A 57 -3.15 3.30 13.48
N LYS A 58 -4.33 3.57 14.05
CA LYS A 58 -5.11 2.60 14.84
C LYS A 58 -5.97 1.64 14.00
N LEU A 59 -6.16 1.94 12.71
CA LEU A 59 -6.93 1.09 11.78
C LEU A 59 -6.01 0.03 11.17
N GLY A 60 -5.83 -1.05 11.94
CA GLY A 60 -5.42 -2.39 11.50
C GLY A 60 -4.13 -2.48 10.68
N ARG A 61 -3.01 -2.80 11.34
CA ARG A 61 -1.79 -3.33 10.70
C ARG A 61 -2.00 -4.69 10.02
N ASP A 62 -3.23 -5.19 9.98
CA ASP A 62 -3.52 -6.61 9.87
C ASP A 62 -4.07 -7.02 8.50
N TRP A 63 -3.85 -6.21 7.46
CA TRP A 63 -4.23 -6.62 6.11
C TRP A 63 -3.01 -7.13 5.34
N ALA A 64 -3.10 -8.39 4.94
CA ALA A 64 -2.14 -9.06 4.09
C ALA A 64 -2.82 -9.38 2.75
N CYS A 65 -2.12 -9.14 1.64
CA CYS A 65 -2.55 -9.61 0.33
C CYS A 65 -1.61 -10.74 -0.11
N ALA A 66 -2.13 -11.96 -0.16
CA ALA A 66 -1.44 -13.09 -0.78
C ALA A 66 -1.85 -13.15 -2.25
N MET A 67 -0.87 -13.03 -3.15
CA MET A 67 -1.10 -13.27 -4.58
C MET A 67 -0.30 -14.50 -5.03
N PRO A 68 -0.84 -15.32 -5.93
CA PRO A 68 -0.07 -16.38 -6.54
C PRO A 68 1.15 -15.79 -7.27
N PRO A 69 2.31 -16.45 -7.24
CA PRO A 69 3.45 -16.04 -8.04
C PRO A 69 3.02 -15.99 -9.50
N ASN A 70 3.57 -15.03 -10.26
CA ASN A 70 3.25 -14.91 -11.67
C ASN A 70 3.63 -16.22 -12.36
N ALA A 71 2.64 -17.05 -12.66
CA ALA A 71 2.85 -18.30 -13.35
C ALA A 71 3.42 -17.93 -14.73
N THR A 72 4.74 -18.06 -14.89
CA THR A 72 5.33 -18.30 -16.19
C THR A 72 4.73 -19.61 -16.66
N HIS A 73 3.66 -19.51 -17.44
CA HIS A 73 2.92 -20.56 -18.14
C HIS A 73 3.54 -21.96 -17.93
N GLY A 74 3.16 -22.65 -16.84
CA GLY A 74 3.84 -23.90 -16.46
C GLY A 74 3.42 -24.54 -15.15
N ASP A 75 3.27 -23.81 -14.04
CA ASP A 75 2.98 -24.41 -12.74
C ASP A 75 1.68 -23.88 -12.13
N VAL A 76 0.57 -24.51 -12.52
CA VAL A 76 -0.66 -24.45 -11.73
C VAL A 76 -0.55 -25.54 -10.66
N VAL A 77 -0.07 -25.19 -9.47
CA VAL A 77 -0.29 -26.03 -8.30
C VAL A 77 -1.66 -25.67 -7.73
N VAL A 78 -2.67 -26.42 -8.14
CA VAL A 78 -3.98 -26.42 -7.49
C VAL A 78 -3.77 -27.04 -6.10
N ALA A 79 -3.76 -26.21 -5.06
CA ALA A 79 -3.93 -26.70 -3.70
C ALA A 79 -5.36 -27.25 -3.59
N SER A 80 -5.50 -28.56 -3.78
CA SER A 80 -6.74 -29.29 -3.57
C SER A 80 -6.89 -29.51 -2.07
N GLY A 81 -7.94 -28.92 -1.49
CA GLY A 81 -8.49 -29.31 -0.20
C GLY A 81 -9.64 -30.29 -0.39
#